data_AF-A0A7S1HL98-F1
#
_entry.id   AF-A0A7S1HL98-F1
#
_cell.length_a   1.000
_cell.length_b   1.000
_cell.length_c   1.000
_cell.angle_alpha   90.00
_cell.angle_beta   90.00
_cell.angle_gamma   90.00
#
_symmetry.space_group_name_H-M   'P 1'
#
loop_
_entity.id
_entity.type
_entity.pdbx_description
1 polymer ?
#
loop_
_entity_poly.entity_id
_entity_poly.type
_entity_poly.pdbx_seq_one_letter_code
_entity_poly.pdbx_strand_id
1 'polypeptide(L)'
;SWGDECLWRLARLMDKMLVLNGLMAANSGINNDFSRFKRFQQLASRAQSSAQSRLDQGTALMELQMFVANHNSVLSQLLDSLFKVRQGAFGSVHVVAEVLRHMVAEYDSTAARDKAL
;
A
#
# COMPACT_ATOMS: atom_id res chain seq x y z
N SER A 1 -6.20 24.19 4.47
CA SER A 1 -6.49 23.91 3.05
C SER A 1 -5.30 23.18 2.46
N TRP A 2 -5.51 22.34 1.44
CA TRP A 2 -4.39 21.88 0.60
C TRP A 2 -3.91 23.09 -0.17
N GLY A 3 -2.80 23.70 0.25
CA GLY A 3 -2.21 24.82 -0.50
C GLY A 3 -1.76 24.34 -1.88
N ASP A 4 -1.75 25.24 -2.87
CA ASP A 4 -1.29 24.96 -4.23
C ASP A 4 0.08 24.26 -4.26
N GLU A 5 0.95 24.59 -3.32
CA GLU A 5 2.25 23.92 -3.16
C GLU A 5 2.14 22.41 -2.91
N CYS A 6 1.19 21.97 -2.07
CA CYS A 6 0.95 20.55 -1.81
C CYS A 6 0.44 19.83 -3.06
N LEU A 7 -0.44 20.47 -3.83
CA LEU A 7 -0.95 19.92 -5.10
C LEU A 7 0.17 19.78 -6.13
N TRP A 8 1.04 20.79 -6.25
CA TRP A 8 2.21 20.73 -7.14
C TRP A 8 3.25 19.68 -6.72
N ARG A 9 3.41 19.44 -5.42
CA ARG A 9 4.29 18.36 -4.92
C ARG A 9 3.70 16.99 -5.27
N LEU A 10 2.39 16.81 -5.12
CA LEU A 10 1.70 15.56 -5.47
C LEU A 10 1.78 15.29 -6.98
N ALA A 11 1.54 16.31 -7.81
CA ALA A 11 1.65 16.20 -9.27
C ALA A 11 3.06 15.79 -9.70
N ARG A 12 4.10 16.39 -9.12
CA ARG A 12 5.50 16.02 -9.38
C ARG A 12 5.84 14.59 -8.95
N LEU A 13 5.24 14.10 -7.86
CA LEU A 13 5.41 12.72 -7.43
C LEU A 13 4.78 11.76 -8.45
N MET A 14 3.55 12.03 -8.90
CA MET A 14 2.87 11.22 -9.91
C MET A 14 3.63 11.16 -11.24
N ASP A 15 4.17 12.29 -11.69
CA ASP A 15 4.97 12.38 -12.90
C ASP A 15 6.23 11.49 -12.82
N LYS A 16 6.96 11.55 -11.70
CA LYS A 16 8.12 10.67 -11.46
C LYS A 16 7.75 9.19 -11.47
N MET A 17 6.60 8.82 -10.89
CA MET A 17 6.13 7.44 -10.87
C MET A 17 5.78 6.94 -12.28
N LEU A 18 5.18 7.79 -13.11
CA LEU A 18 4.89 7.48 -14.52
C LEU A 18 6.17 7.25 -15.33
N VAL A 19 7.15 8.15 -15.19
CA VAL A 19 8.46 8.01 -15.85
C VAL A 19 9.14 6.71 -15.42
N LEU A 20 9.16 6.41 -14.12
CA LEU A 20 9.78 5.19 -13.60
C LEU A 20 9.09 3.93 -14.12
N ASN A 21 7.75 3.93 -14.17
CA ASN A 21 6.98 2.83 -14.77
C ASN A 21 7.33 2.63 -16.26
N GLY A 22 7.42 3.71 -17.03
CA GLY A 22 7.79 3.66 -18.45
C GLY A 22 9.21 3.11 -18.67
N LEU A 23 10.18 3.54 -17.86
CA LEU A 23 11.55 3.04 -17.92
C LEU A 23 11.64 1.55 -17.56
N MET A 24 10.89 1.13 -16.53
CA MET A 24 10.81 -0.28 -16.15
C MET A 24 10.18 -1.15 -17.24
N ALA A 25 9.08 -0.69 -17.83
CA ALA A 25 8.38 -1.35 -18.92
C ALA A 25 9.27 -1.51 -20.16
N ALA A 26 10.03 -0.48 -20.52
CA ALA A 26 10.93 -0.51 -21.67
C ALA A 26 12.15 -1.42 -21.46
N ASN A 27 12.53 -1.69 -20.20
CA ASN A 27 13.71 -2.47 -19.87
C ASN A 27 13.38 -3.93 -19.51
N SER A 28 13.16 -4.75 -20.53
CA SER A 28 12.97 -6.20 -20.38
C SER A 28 14.17 -6.93 -19.76
N GLY A 29 15.35 -6.30 -19.74
CA GLY A 29 16.56 -6.80 -19.08
C GLY A 29 16.37 -7.00 -17.58
N ILE A 30 15.61 -6.14 -16.91
CA ILE A 30 15.37 -6.21 -15.46
C ILE A 30 14.74 -7.56 -15.07
N ASN A 31 13.73 -8.01 -15.81
CA ASN A 31 13.06 -9.29 -15.54
C ASN A 31 13.98 -10.49 -15.85
N ASN A 32 14.75 -10.40 -16.92
CA ASN A 32 15.70 -11.45 -17.30
C ASN A 32 16.81 -11.61 -16.27
N ASP A 33 17.39 -10.50 -15.81
CA ASP A 33 18.47 -10.49 -14.82
C ASP A 33 17.96 -10.96 -13.46
N PHE A 34 16.78 -10.51 -13.04
CA PHE A 34 16.15 -10.97 -11.82
C PHE A 34 15.86 -12.49 -11.87
N SER A 35 15.35 -12.99 -13.00
CA SER A 35 15.10 -14.41 -13.21
C SER A 35 16.39 -15.26 -13.21
N ARG A 36 17.51 -14.70 -13.66
CA ARG A 36 18.83 -15.34 -13.57
C ARG A 36 19.32 -15.37 -12.13
N PHE A 37 19.26 -14.23 -11.43
CA PHE A 37 19.63 -14.12 -10.03
C PHE A 37 18.87 -15.13 -9.15
N LYS A 38 17.54 -15.21 -9.31
CA LYS A 38 16.69 -16.16 -8.58
C LYS A 38 17.12 -17.60 -8.79
N ARG A 39 17.44 -17.98 -10.03
CA ARG A 39 17.93 -19.34 -10.36
C ARG A 39 19.27 -19.64 -9.69
N PHE A 40 20.22 -18.70 -9.73
CA PHE A 40 21.50 -18.85 -9.02
C PHE A 40 21.32 -19.01 -7.52
N GLN A 41 20.44 -18.20 -6.92
CA GLN A 41 20.17 -18.28 -5.50
C GLN A 41 19.51 -19.60 -5.09
N GLN A 42 18.61 -20.15 -5.92
CA GLN A 42 18.01 -21.48 -5.69
C GLN A 42 19.05 -22.61 -5.77
N LEU A 43 20.05 -22.48 -6.64
CA LEU A 43 21.17 -23.42 -6.71
C LEU A 43 22.08 -23.29 -5.49
N ALA A 44 22.41 -22.05 -5.09
CA ALA A 44 23.26 -21.78 -3.93
C ALA A 44 22.61 -22.20 -2.61
N SER A 45 21.29 -22.00 -2.46
CA SER A 45 20.57 -22.37 -1.23
C SER A 45 20.48 -23.88 -1.06
N ARG A 46 20.45 -24.68 -2.14
CA ARG A 46 20.58 -26.15 -2.04
C ARG A 46 21.91 -26.59 -1.43
N ALA A 47 22.95 -25.75 -1.51
CA ALA A 47 24.27 -26.02 -0.94
C ALA A 47 24.45 -25.52 0.51
N GLN A 48 23.57 -24.65 1.03
CA GLN A 48 23.67 -24.08 2.39
C GLN A 48 22.48 -24.51 3.27
N SER A 49 22.77 -25.11 4.43
CA SER A 49 21.85 -25.89 5.27
C SER A 49 21.18 -25.14 6.44
N SER A 50 20.94 -23.82 6.36
CA SER A 50 20.16 -23.10 7.38
C SER A 50 18.74 -22.80 6.91
N ALA A 51 17.74 -23.28 7.66
CA ALA A 51 16.31 -23.22 7.28
C ALA A 51 15.68 -21.84 7.52
N GLN A 52 16.17 -21.07 8.50
CA GLN A 52 15.54 -19.82 8.93
C GLN A 52 15.78 -18.66 7.94
N SER A 53 16.97 -18.57 7.33
CA SER A 53 17.27 -17.54 6.32
C SER A 53 16.56 -17.75 4.99
N ARG A 54 16.03 -18.96 4.73
CA ARG A 54 15.33 -19.29 3.48
C ARG A 54 13.89 -18.76 3.44
N LEU A 55 13.23 -18.62 4.60
CA LEU A 55 11.82 -18.23 4.68
C LEU A 55 11.62 -16.72 4.42
N ASP A 56 12.37 -15.87 5.12
CA ASP A 56 12.28 -14.40 4.93
C ASP A 56 12.76 -13.97 3.54
N GLN A 57 13.79 -14.64 3.02
CA GLN A 57 14.31 -14.37 1.68
C GLN A 57 13.35 -14.86 0.59
N GLY A 58 12.62 -15.96 0.83
CA GLY A 58 11.61 -16.48 -0.11
C GLY A 58 10.45 -15.50 -0.35
N THR A 59 9.95 -14.87 0.70
CA THR A 59 8.83 -13.92 0.63
C THR A 59 9.21 -12.65 -0.13
N ALA A 60 10.35 -12.03 0.21
CA ALA A 60 10.82 -10.82 -0.47
C ALA A 60 11.11 -11.05 -1.96
N LEU A 61 11.65 -12.21 -2.33
CA LEU A 61 11.88 -12.56 -3.73
C LEU A 61 10.58 -12.79 -4.50
N MET A 62 9.56 -13.32 -3.84
CA MET A 62 8.26 -13.55 -4.46
C MET A 62 7.54 -12.22 -4.73
N GLU A 63 7.59 -11.28 -3.78
CA GLU A 63 7.06 -9.92 -3.98
C GLU A 63 7.81 -9.20 -5.10
N LEU A 64 9.13 -9.27 -5.13
CA LEU A 64 9.94 -8.68 -6.19
C LEU A 64 9.69 -9.34 -7.54
N GLN A 65 9.44 -10.65 -7.59
CA GLN A 65 9.04 -11.34 -8.82
C GLN A 65 7.72 -10.80 -9.36
N MET A 66 6.71 -10.66 -8.49
CA MET A 66 5.41 -10.11 -8.86
C MET A 66 5.55 -8.67 -9.37
N PHE A 67 6.41 -7.88 -8.72
CA PHE A 67 6.69 -6.50 -9.11
C PHE A 67 7.38 -6.39 -10.47
N VAL A 68 8.43 -7.17 -10.72
CA VAL A 68 9.21 -7.10 -11.96
C VAL A 68 8.49 -7.76 -13.14
N ALA A 69 7.61 -8.74 -12.89
CA ALA A 69 6.81 -9.37 -13.93
C ALA A 69 5.63 -8.51 -14.41
N ASN A 70 5.19 -7.53 -13.61
CA ASN A 70 4.06 -6.66 -13.95
C ASN A 70 4.54 -5.38 -14.66
N HIS A 71 4.08 -5.20 -15.91
CA HIS A 71 4.41 -4.06 -16.77
C HIS A 71 3.97 -2.69 -16.22
N ASN A 72 3.03 -2.67 -15.28
CA ASN A 72 2.53 -1.46 -14.62
C ASN A 72 2.72 -1.49 -13.10
N SER A 73 3.72 -2.21 -12.61
CA SER A 73 3.88 -2.51 -11.18
C SER A 73 3.96 -1.26 -10.29
N VAL A 74 4.64 -0.22 -10.76
CA VAL A 74 4.78 1.07 -10.05
C VAL A 74 3.44 1.78 -9.94
N LEU A 75 2.66 1.78 -11.03
CA LEU A 75 1.32 2.37 -11.05
C LEU A 75 0.33 1.54 -10.22
N SER A 76 0.40 0.21 -10.29
CA SER A 76 -0.42 -0.68 -9.46
C SER A 76 -0.18 -0.42 -7.97
N GLN A 77 1.08 -0.29 -7.53
CA GLN A 77 1.40 0.01 -6.13
C GLN A 77 0.94 1.41 -5.71
N LEU A 78 1.04 2.41 -6.60
CA LEU A 78 0.53 3.75 -6.33
C LEU A 78 -1.00 3.72 -6.14
N LEU A 79 -1.73 3.06 -7.04
CA LEU A 79 -3.18 2.91 -6.95
C LEU A 79 -3.59 2.18 -5.68
N ASP A 80 -2.94 1.05 -5.35
CA ASP A 80 -3.20 0.30 -4.12
C ASP A 80 -2.98 1.17 -2.87
N SER A 81 -1.93 1.97 -2.87
CA SER A 81 -1.63 2.89 -1.75
C SER A 81 -2.69 3.98 -1.63
N LEU A 82 -3.14 4.57 -2.74
CA LEU A 82 -4.23 5.55 -2.76
C LEU A 82 -5.56 4.95 -2.29
N PHE A 83 -5.86 3.70 -2.70
CA PHE A 83 -7.03 2.98 -2.21
C PHE A 83 -6.97 2.70 -0.72
N LYS A 84 -5.82 2.31 -0.18
CA LYS A 84 -5.62 2.09 1.26
C LYS A 84 -5.81 3.39 2.06
N VAL A 85 -5.24 4.50 1.60
CA VAL A 85 -5.44 5.83 2.22
C VAL A 85 -6.92 6.21 2.20
N ARG A 86 -7.60 6.00 1.06
CA ARG A 86 -9.04 6.24 0.93
C ARG A 86 -9.85 5.40 1.91
N GLN A 87 -9.59 4.09 1.99
CA GLN A 87 -10.29 3.20 2.93
C GLN A 87 -10.07 3.61 4.38
N GLY A 88 -8.83 3.97 4.76
CA GLY A 88 -8.53 4.46 6.10
C GLY A 88 -9.28 5.75 6.44
N ALA A 89 -9.39 6.69 5.50
CA ALA A 89 -10.16 7.93 5.68
C ALA A 89 -11.66 7.66 5.84
N PHE A 90 -12.25 6.79 5.01
CA PHE A 90 -13.67 6.42 5.15
C PHE A 90 -13.95 5.67 6.46
N GLY A 91 -13.06 4.77 6.88
CA GLY A 91 -13.17 4.08 8.15
C GLY A 91 -13.16 5.04 9.34
N SER A 92 -12.25 6.03 9.33
CA SER A 92 -12.17 7.06 10.37
C SER A 92 -13.44 7.92 10.43
N VAL A 93 -13.97 8.36 9.29
CA VAL A 93 -15.23 9.14 9.24
C VAL A 93 -16.40 8.32 9.76
N HIS A 94 -16.47 7.03 9.41
CA HIS A 94 -17.54 6.14 9.87
C HIS A 94 -17.51 5.99 11.40
N VAL A 95 -16.33 5.77 11.98
CA VAL A 95 -16.16 5.67 13.45
C VAL A 95 -16.58 6.97 14.15
N VAL A 96 -16.17 8.14 13.63
CA VAL A 96 -16.57 9.43 14.20
C VAL A 96 -18.08 9.65 14.12
N ALA A 97 -18.70 9.28 13.00
CA ALA A 97 -20.14 9.38 12.81
C ALA A 97 -20.92 8.45 13.76
N GLU A 98 -20.39 7.27 14.06
CA GLU A 98 -20.99 6.32 15.00
C GLU A 98 -20.88 6.82 16.45
N VAL A 99 -19.71 7.32 16.85
CA VAL A 99 -19.51 7.92 18.18
C VAL A 99 -20.45 9.10 18.40
N LEU A 100 -20.59 10.00 17.41
CA LEU A 100 -21.53 11.12 17.49
C LEU A 100 -22.98 10.65 17.61
N ARG A 101 -23.38 9.60 16.88
CA ARG A 101 -24.73 9.03 16.99
C ARG A 101 -24.99 8.46 18.39
N HIS A 102 -24.03 7.78 18.99
CA HIS A 102 -24.16 7.29 20.37
C HIS A 102 -24.21 8.42 21.40
N MET A 103 -23.37 9.45 21.25
CA MET A 103 -23.39 10.61 22.15
C MET A 103 -24.71 11.38 22.08
N VAL A 104 -25.28 11.57 20.88
CA VAL A 104 -26.60 12.21 20.71
C VAL A 104 -27.70 11.36 21.35
N ALA A 105 -27.69 10.04 21.14
CA ALA A 105 -28.67 9.15 21.76
C ALA A 105 -28.59 9.16 23.29
N GLU A 106 -27.38 9.24 23.86
CA GLU A 106 -27.17 9.34 25.31
C GLU A 106 -27.65 10.69 25.88
N TYR A 107 -27.41 11.79 25.15
CA TYR A 107 -27.91 13.12 25.50
C TYR A 107 -29.44 13.20 25.48
N ASP A 108 -30.08 12.66 24.43
CA ASP A 108 -31.54 12.66 24.33
C ASP A 108 -32.19 11.80 25.42
N SER A 109 -31.56 10.67 25.77
CA SER A 109 -31.96 9.79 26.88
C SER A 109 -31.90 10.51 28.24
N THR A 110 -30.82 11.25 28.50
CA THR A 110 -30.63 11.98 29.76
C THR A 110 -31.57 13.19 29.84
N ALA A 111 -31.71 13.96 28.77
CA ALA A 111 -32.65 15.07 28.70
C ALA A 111 -34.12 14.64 28.85
N ALA A 112 -34.50 13.46 28.36
CA ALA A 112 -35.83 12.90 28.55
C ALA A 112 -36.08 12.46 30.01
N ARG A 113 -35.05 11.94 30.69
CA ARG A 113 -35.10 11.59 32.12
C ARG A 113 -35.27 12.83 33.01
N ASP A 114 -34.54 13.90 32.73
CA ASP A 114 -34.61 15.14 33.50
C ASP A 114 -35.95 15.87 33.35
N LYS A 115 -36.68 15.67 32.24
CA LYS A 115 -38.04 16.20 32.05
C LYS A 115 -39.14 15.35 32.71
N ALA A 116 -38.82 14.14 33.15
CA ALA A 116 -39.78 13.22 33.77
C ALA A 116 -39.77 13.25 35.31
N LEU A 117 -38.86 14.03 35.90
CA LEU A 117 -38.78 14.35 37.34
C LEU A 117 -39.40 15.72 37.61
#